data_AF-W2M6U4-F1
#
_entry.id   AF-W2M6U4-F1
#
_cell.length_a   1.000
_cell.length_b   1.000
_cell.length_c   1.000
_cell.angle_alpha   90.00
_cell.angle_beta   90.00
_cell.angle_gamma   90.00
#
_symmetry.space_group_name_H-M   'P 1'
#
loop_
_entity.id
_entity.type
_entity.pdbx_description
1 polymer ?
#
loop_
_entity_poly.entity_id
_entity_poly.type
_entity_poly.pdbx_seq_one_letter_code
_entity_poly.pdbx_strand_id
1 'polypeptide(L)'
;DSSCALYFVSCHTGNVLQCNNSNDARCANENRQDWEAWRIVEPRSSAASTQPQRGVERYALADKDRENFILELARCGKSPAEIEQIVTSMFDVPLATATASALVVQVEKE
;
A
#
# COMPACT_ATOMS: atom_id res chain seq x y z
N ASP A 1 -4.76 7.10 -22.14
CA ASP A 1 -4.16 5.79 -21.87
C ASP A 1 -4.99 5.12 -20.79
N SER A 2 -5.57 3.96 -21.06
CA SER A 2 -6.40 3.18 -20.14
C SER A 2 -5.62 2.36 -19.11
N SER A 3 -4.28 2.33 -19.20
CA SER A 3 -3.39 1.50 -18.38
C SER A 3 -2.79 2.20 -17.15
N CYS A 4 -2.84 3.54 -17.09
CA CYS A 4 -2.25 4.37 -16.04
C CYS A 4 -0.77 4.04 -15.75
N ALA A 5 0.01 3.71 -16.79
CA ALA A 5 1.41 3.35 -16.66
C ALA A 5 2.30 4.56 -16.35
N LEU A 6 3.31 4.35 -15.51
CA LEU A 6 4.38 5.32 -15.24
C LEU A 6 5.62 4.97 -16.06
N TYR A 7 6.28 5.98 -16.62
CA TYR A 7 7.52 5.82 -17.37
C TYR A 7 8.59 6.74 -16.78
N PHE A 8 9.71 6.16 -16.35
CA PHE A 8 10.86 6.91 -15.83
C PHE A 8 11.86 7.14 -16.95
N VAL A 9 12.03 8.38 -17.38
CA VAL A 9 12.91 8.76 -18.49
C VAL A 9 14.18 9.38 -17.95
N SER A 10 15.33 8.84 -18.34
CA SER A 10 16.63 9.39 -17.99
C SER A 10 16.82 10.77 -18.62
N CYS A 11 17.15 11.77 -17.81
CA CYS A 11 17.52 13.10 -18.32
C CYS A 11 18.89 13.11 -19.02
N HIS A 12 19.73 12.09 -18.79
CA HIS A 12 21.06 12.01 -19.39
C HIS A 12 21.02 11.39 -20.80
N THR A 13 20.21 10.35 -20.99
CA THR A 13 20.22 9.56 -22.24
C THR A 13 18.91 9.59 -23.02
N GLY A 14 17.81 10.06 -22.42
CA GLY A 14 16.47 9.97 -23.03
C GLY A 14 15.84 8.57 -22.96
N ASN A 15 16.59 7.55 -22.54
CA ASN A 15 16.10 6.18 -22.43
C ASN A 15 15.16 6.00 -21.22
N VAL A 16 14.22 5.07 -21.35
CA VAL A 16 13.24 4.70 -20.34
C VAL A 16 13.74 3.54 -19.48
N LEU A 17 13.48 3.62 -18.17
CA LEU A 17 13.80 2.58 -17.20
C LEU A 17 12.97 1.31 -17.47
N GLN A 18 13.65 0.18 -17.64
CA GLN A 18 13.06 -1.15 -17.81
C GLN A 18 13.86 -2.21 -17.07
N CYS A 19 13.22 -3.36 -16.80
CA CYS A 19 13.92 -4.57 -16.39
C CYS A 19 14.46 -5.31 -17.61
N ASN A 20 15.46 -6.19 -17.43
CA ASN A 20 15.92 -7.11 -18.47
C ASN A 20 15.65 -8.57 -18.07
N ASN A 21 16.04 -9.52 -18.93
CA ASN A 21 15.92 -10.95 -18.65
C ASN A 21 16.76 -11.43 -17.44
N SER A 22 17.70 -10.61 -16.97
CA SER A 22 18.53 -10.87 -15.79
C SER A 22 17.95 -10.24 -14.52
N ASN A 23 16.78 -9.59 -14.60
CA ASN A 23 16.14 -8.83 -13.52
C ASN A 23 16.89 -7.55 -13.10
N ASP A 24 17.74 -7.01 -13.97
CA ASP A 24 18.40 -5.73 -13.73
C ASP A 24 17.55 -4.58 -14.27
N ALA A 25 17.37 -3.54 -13.45
CA ALA A 25 16.75 -2.30 -13.88
C ALA A 25 17.78 -1.38 -14.57
N ARG A 26 17.50 -0.95 -15.80
CA ARG A 26 18.38 -0.05 -16.59
C ARG A 26 17.60 0.81 -17.58
N CYS A 27 18.17 1.95 -17.96
CA CYS A 27 17.62 2.79 -19.03
C CYS A 27 18.23 2.39 -20.38
N ALA A 28 17.51 1.63 -21.21
CA ALA A 28 18.13 0.94 -22.36
C ALA A 28 17.59 1.31 -23.75
N ASN A 29 16.37 1.85 -23.88
CA ASN A 29 15.79 2.28 -25.15
C ASN A 29 14.72 3.36 -24.88
N GLU A 30 14.08 3.89 -25.92
CA GLU A 30 13.04 4.93 -25.82
C GLU A 30 11.59 4.37 -25.88
N ASN A 31 11.42 3.05 -25.77
CA ASN A 31 10.11 2.43 -25.92
C ASN A 31 9.18 2.78 -24.75
N ARG A 32 7.87 2.62 -24.99
CA ARG A 32 6.81 2.80 -23.99
C ARG A 32 5.85 1.62 -24.02
N GLN A 33 6.40 0.42 -23.81
CA GLN A 33 5.67 -0.83 -23.81
C GLN A 33 5.70 -1.46 -22.41
N ASP A 34 5.32 -2.73 -22.31
CA ASP A 34 5.12 -3.42 -21.04
C ASP A 34 6.39 -3.50 -20.18
N TRP A 35 7.57 -3.54 -20.81
CA TRP A 35 8.85 -3.62 -20.11
C TRP A 35 9.26 -2.29 -19.47
N GLU A 36 8.80 -1.18 -20.05
CA GLU A 36 9.05 0.18 -19.58
C GLU A 36 7.90 0.73 -18.70
N ALA A 37 6.77 0.01 -18.63
CA ALA A 37 5.57 0.43 -17.93
C ALA A 37 5.57 0.02 -16.45
N TRP A 38 5.73 1.01 -15.56
CA TRP A 38 5.73 0.80 -14.12
C TRP A 38 4.37 1.11 -13.49
N ARG A 39 4.04 0.41 -12.41
CA ARG A 39 2.90 0.70 -11.55
C ARG A 39 3.34 0.75 -10.09
N ILE A 40 2.82 1.72 -9.34
CA ILE A 40 2.95 1.73 -7.88
C ILE A 40 2.08 0.59 -7.34
N VAL A 41 2.71 -0.40 -6.71
CA VAL A 41 2.02 -1.48 -6.01
C VAL A 41 2.10 -1.15 -4.52
N GLU A 42 0.96 -1.19 -3.82
CA GLU A 42 0.95 -1.00 -2.37
C GLU A 42 1.91 -2.01 -1.72
N PRO A 43 2.67 -1.62 -0.68
CA PRO A 43 3.54 -2.53 0.04
C PRO A 43 2.72 -3.72 0.52
N ARG A 44 3.01 -4.91 -0.01
CA ARG A 44 2.44 -6.15 0.50
C ARG A 44 3.07 -6.37 1.87
N SER A 45 2.44 -5.87 2.93
CA SER A 45 2.60 -6.48 4.26
C SER A 45 2.40 -7.98 4.04
N SER A 46 3.33 -8.80 4.49
CA SER A 46 3.41 -10.24 4.20
C SER A 46 2.28 -11.07 4.83
N ALA A 47 1.03 -10.68 4.60
CA ALA A 47 -0.16 -11.49 4.70
C ALA A 47 -0.73 -11.51 3.28
N ALA A 48 -0.54 -12.63 2.58
CA ALA A 48 -1.07 -12.84 1.26
C ALA A 48 -2.59 -12.60 1.27
N SER A 49 -3.08 -11.74 0.37
CA SER A 49 -4.45 -11.87 -0.11
C SER A 49 -4.49 -11.64 -1.62
N THR A 50 -5.00 -12.66 -2.26
CA THR A 50 -5.37 -12.75 -3.67
C THR A 50 -6.34 -11.62 -4.02
N GLN A 51 -6.27 -11.15 -5.27
CA GLN A 51 -7.15 -10.15 -5.85
C GLN A 51 -8.66 -10.35 -5.53
N PRO A 52 -9.47 -9.28 -5.59
CA PRO A 52 -10.75 -9.23 -4.92
C PRO A 52 -11.86 -9.93 -5.74
N GLN A 53 -12.40 -11.03 -5.23
CA GLN A 53 -13.78 -11.42 -5.53
C GLN A 53 -14.73 -10.71 -4.54
N ARG A 54 -15.71 -10.04 -5.14
CA ARG A 54 -16.55 -9.01 -4.53
C ARG A 54 -17.72 -9.67 -3.80
N GLY A 55 -17.78 -9.50 -2.47
CA GLY A 55 -19.07 -9.22 -1.80
C GLY A 55 -19.50 -10.11 -0.63
N VAL A 56 -18.99 -11.34 -0.46
CA VAL A 56 -19.47 -12.23 0.61
C VAL A 56 -18.39 -12.60 1.64
N GLU A 57 -17.12 -12.69 1.24
CA GLU A 57 -16.02 -13.06 2.14
C GLU A 57 -15.51 -11.91 3.03
N ARG A 58 -15.87 -10.67 2.74
CA ARG A 58 -15.36 -9.49 3.47
C ARG A 58 -15.74 -9.45 4.94
N TYR A 59 -16.89 -10.03 5.30
CA TYR A 59 -17.35 -10.05 6.69
C TYR A 59 -16.77 -11.24 7.46
N ALA A 60 -16.75 -12.44 6.84
CA ALA A 60 -16.25 -13.64 7.49
C ALA A 60 -14.72 -13.66 7.70
N LEU A 61 -13.94 -13.02 6.81
CA LEU A 61 -12.50 -12.85 7.00
C LEU A 61 -12.18 -11.77 8.04
N ALA A 62 -12.96 -10.68 8.07
CA ALA A 62 -12.82 -9.63 9.06
C ALA A 62 -13.04 -10.14 10.49
N ASP A 63 -13.95 -11.11 10.70
CA ASP A 63 -14.18 -11.71 12.01
C ASP A 63 -12.95 -12.47 12.54
N LYS A 64 -12.31 -13.28 11.68
CA LYS A 64 -11.13 -14.05 12.09
C LYS A 64 -9.89 -13.18 12.29
N ASP A 65 -9.73 -12.13 11.50
CA ASP A 65 -8.65 -11.16 11.68
C ASP A 65 -8.87 -10.32 12.94
N ARG A 66 -10.12 -9.97 13.26
CA ARG A 66 -10.50 -9.28 14.50
C ARG A 66 -10.21 -10.12 15.74
N GLU A 67 -10.53 -11.41 15.72
CA GLU A 67 -10.22 -12.34 16.82
C GLU A 67 -8.71 -12.46 17.08
N ASN A 68 -7.92 -12.66 16.02
CA ASN A 68 -6.46 -12.72 16.14
C ASN A 68 -5.87 -11.41 16.69
N PHE A 69 -6.39 -10.28 16.23
CA PHE A 69 -5.96 -8.96 16.70
C PHE A 69 -6.27 -8.75 18.19
N ILE A 70 -7.45 -9.15 18.66
CA ILE A 70 -7.83 -9.10 20.08
C ILE A 70 -6.87 -9.95 20.92
N LEU A 71 -6.55 -11.17 20.46
CA LEU A 71 -5.62 -12.07 21.17
C LEU A 71 -4.21 -11.47 21.26
N GLU A 72 -3.73 -10.81 20.22
CA GLU A 72 -2.41 -10.17 20.24
C GLU A 72 -2.38 -8.98 21.20
N LEU A 73 -3.43 -8.14 21.22
CA LEU A 73 -3.52 -7.03 22.16
C LEU A 73 -3.56 -7.51 23.62
N ALA A 74 -4.28 -8.60 23.89
CA ALA A 74 -4.28 -9.23 25.21
C ALA A 74 -2.90 -9.77 25.58
N ARG A 75 -2.18 -10.39 24.63
CA ARG A 75 -0.79 -10.83 24.82
C ARG A 75 0.16 -9.67 25.12
N CYS A 76 -0.08 -8.50 24.52
CA CYS A 76 0.67 -7.27 24.81
C CYS A 76 0.31 -6.62 26.15
N GLY A 77 -0.60 -7.22 26.95
CA GLY A 77 -0.96 -6.74 28.28
C GLY A 77 -1.95 -5.57 28.28
N LYS A 78 -2.70 -5.35 27.20
CA LYS A 78 -3.73 -4.31 27.16
C LYS A 78 -4.91 -4.66 28.06
N SER A 79 -5.46 -3.66 28.76
CA SER A 79 -6.68 -3.84 29.53
C SER A 79 -7.88 -4.06 28.60
N PRO A 80 -8.94 -4.78 29.04
CA PRO A 80 -10.12 -5.03 28.20
C PRO A 80 -10.72 -3.76 27.59
N ALA A 81 -10.77 -2.67 28.37
CA ALA A 81 -11.29 -1.37 27.91
C ALA A 81 -10.43 -0.75 26.79
N GLU A 82 -9.09 -0.86 26.88
CA GLU A 82 -8.20 -0.38 25.81
C GLU A 82 -8.32 -1.23 24.54
N ILE A 83 -8.48 -2.55 24.70
CA ILE A 83 -8.66 -3.46 23.55
C ILE A 83 -9.92 -3.09 22.79
N GLU A 84 -11.05 -2.90 23.49
CA GLU A 84 -12.31 -2.48 22.87
C GLU A 84 -12.15 -1.15 22.10
N GLN A 85 -11.52 -0.15 22.71
CA GLN A 85 -11.31 1.15 22.07
C GLN A 85 -10.47 1.04 20.78
N ILE A 86 -9.40 0.24 20.80
CA ILE A 86 -8.51 0.06 19.63
C ILE A 86 -9.23 -0.73 18.53
N VAL A 87 -9.93 -1.81 18.88
CA VAL A 87 -10.65 -2.65 17.92
C VAL A 87 -11.78 -1.87 17.27
N THR A 88 -12.59 -1.15 18.05
CA THR A 88 -13.65 -0.27 17.51
C THR A 88 -13.06 0.83 16.63
N SER A 89 -11.91 1.41 17.00
CA SER A 89 -11.23 2.39 16.14
C SER A 89 -10.78 1.83 14.79
N MET A 90 -10.36 0.56 14.73
CA MET A 90 -9.82 -0.04 13.51
C MET A 90 -10.89 -0.66 12.61
N PHE A 91 -11.93 -1.25 13.19
CA PHE A 91 -12.91 -2.04 12.44
C PHE A 91 -14.27 -1.33 12.29
N ASP A 92 -14.63 -0.39 13.18
CA ASP A 92 -15.98 0.19 13.24
C ASP A 92 -16.04 1.70 12.93
N VAL A 93 -14.91 2.41 12.74
CA VAL A 93 -14.92 3.86 12.45
C VAL A 93 -15.32 4.13 10.99
N PRO A 94 -16.47 4.78 10.74
CA PRO A 94 -16.80 5.27 9.41
C PRO A 94 -15.97 6.53 9.11
N LEU A 95 -15.30 6.54 7.95
CA LEU A 95 -14.63 7.58 7.13
C LEU A 95 -14.61 9.10 7.50
N ALA A 96 -15.01 9.57 8.68
CA ALA A 96 -15.24 11.01 8.91
C ALA A 96 -14.05 11.81 9.48
N THR A 97 -12.91 11.20 9.84
CA THR A 97 -11.84 11.94 10.55
C THR A 97 -10.42 11.64 10.05
N ALA A 98 -10.22 11.59 8.73
CA ALA A 98 -8.89 11.53 8.10
C ALA A 98 -8.40 12.90 7.58
N THR A 99 -8.84 14.02 8.17
CA THR A 99 -8.31 15.35 7.88
C THR A 99 -7.83 16.03 9.15
N ALA A 100 -6.55 15.84 9.48
CA ALA A 100 -5.64 16.86 10.00
C ALA A 100 -4.40 16.19 10.61
N SER A 101 -3.30 16.13 9.85
CA SER A 101 -1.95 16.50 10.29
C SER A 101 -0.92 16.00 9.29
N ALA A 102 -0.92 16.57 8.08
CA ALA A 102 0.29 16.66 7.29
C ALA A 102 0.94 18.01 7.67
N LEU A 103 1.80 18.00 8.69
CA LEU A 103 2.68 19.13 8.97
C LEU A 103 3.71 19.19 7.83
N VAL A 104 3.48 20.15 6.94
CA VAL A 104 4.32 20.54 5.82
C VAL A 104 5.64 21.07 6.36
N VAL A 105 6.74 20.37 6.11
CA VAL A 105 8.10 20.92 6.25
C VAL A 105 8.44 21.60 4.93
N GLN A 106 8.43 22.93 4.91
CA GLN A 106 9.05 23.69 3.82
C GLN A 106 10.56 23.77 4.07
N VAL A 107 11.35 23.31 3.11
CA VAL A 107 12.80 23.54 3.09
C VAL A 107 13.04 24.87 2.38
N GLU A 108 13.51 25.84 3.16
CA GLU A 108 14.02 27.12 2.65
C GLU A 108 15.40 26.87 2.01
N LYS A 109 15.62 27.44 0.82
CA LYS A 109 16.87 27.33 0.06
C LYS A 109 17.62 28.64 0.20
N GLU A 110 18.83 28.58 0.75
CA GLU A 110 19.86 29.63 0.62
C GLU A 110 20.66 29.43 -0.68
#